data_AF-A0A357JCW0-F1
#
_entry.id   AF-A0A357JCW0-F1
#
_cell.length_a   1.000
_cell.length_b   1.000
_cell.length_c   1.000
_cell.angle_alpha   90.00
_cell.angle_beta   90.00
_cell.angle_gamma   90.00
#
_symmetry.space_group_name_H-M   'P 1'
#
loop_
_entity.id
_entity.type
_entity.pdbx_description
1 polymer ?
#
loop_
_entity_poly.entity_id
_entity_poly.type
_entity_poly.pdbx_seq_one_letter_code
_entity_poly.pdbx_strand_id
1 'polypeptide(L)'
;MFLLFFMKCYNSREFMNEEIKTNINWFPGHMKKTIIKIEESLKMVDFVIEVIDSRAPISSQNYYIEQVINKKPILYVLTKKDLCDTSETNKWVNYFNSNGNKAILVNLKTQKDYNLII
;
A
#
# COMPACT_ATOMS: atom_id res chain seq x y z
N MET A 1 -0.29 -13.74 6.53
CA MET A 1 0.14 -13.85 5.12
C MET A 1 -0.93 -14.50 4.24
N PHE A 2 -1.60 -15.58 4.67
CA PHE A 2 -2.75 -16.16 3.97
C PHE A 2 -3.99 -15.24 3.91
N LEU A 3 -4.24 -14.43 4.94
CA LEU A 3 -5.41 -13.54 5.00
C LEU A 3 -5.36 -12.37 3.98
N LEU A 4 -4.18 -11.78 3.76
CA LEU A 4 -4.02 -10.67 2.81
C LEU A 4 -4.06 -11.12 1.34
N PHE A 5 -3.70 -12.38 1.05
CA PHE A 5 -3.84 -12.93 -0.30
C PHE A 5 -5.33 -13.11 -0.68
N PHE A 6 -6.17 -13.46 0.29
CA PHE A 6 -7.62 -13.59 0.10
C PHE A 6 -8.28 -12.25 -0.24
N MET A 7 -7.84 -11.16 0.41
CA MET A 7 -8.36 -9.81 0.24
C MET A 7 -8.11 -9.21 -1.16
N LYS A 8 -7.21 -9.82 -1.93
CA LYS A 8 -6.87 -9.40 -3.29
C LYS A 8 -7.81 -10.02 -4.35
N CYS A 9 -8.48 -11.12 -4.02
CA CYS A 9 -9.54 -11.72 -4.84
C CYS A 9 -10.95 -11.26 -4.44
N TYR A 10 -11.11 -10.70 -3.23
CA TYR A 10 -12.39 -10.19 -2.73
C TYR A 10 -12.46 -8.68 -2.87
N ASN A 11 -13.43 -8.18 -3.62
CA ASN A 11 -13.66 -6.76 -3.80
C ASN A 11 -13.88 -6.11 -2.41
N SER A 12 -13.23 -5.00 -2.08
CA SER A 12 -13.28 -4.48 -0.70
C SER A 12 -14.67 -4.02 -0.25
N ARG A 13 -15.59 -3.77 -1.20
CA ARG A 13 -17.02 -3.61 -0.93
C ARG A 13 -17.70 -4.92 -0.51
N GLU A 14 -17.31 -6.04 -1.09
CA GLU A 14 -17.84 -7.38 -0.77
C GLU A 14 -17.31 -7.87 0.58
N PHE A 15 -16.04 -7.57 0.89
CA PHE A 15 -15.45 -7.87 2.20
C PHE A 15 -16.18 -7.15 3.35
N MET A 16 -16.44 -5.84 3.21
CA MET A 16 -17.21 -5.08 4.21
C MET A 16 -18.65 -5.59 4.35
N ASN A 17 -19.27 -6.04 3.25
CA ASN A 17 -20.62 -6.62 3.27
C ASN A 17 -20.65 -8.02 3.90
N GLU A 18 -19.59 -8.82 3.75
CA GLU A 18 -19.44 -10.11 4.45
C GLU A 18 -19.09 -9.97 5.93
N GLU A 19 -18.35 -8.93 6.32
CA GLU A 19 -18.11 -8.59 7.74
C GLU A 19 -19.44 -8.32 8.47
N ILE A 20 -20.37 -7.58 7.85
CA ILE A 20 -21.71 -7.33 8.40
C ILE A 20 -22.50 -8.64 8.55
N LYS A 21 -22.28 -9.63 7.68
CA LYS A 21 -23.01 -10.89 7.64
C LYS A 21 -22.47 -11.94 8.62
N THR A 22 -21.20 -11.85 9.02
CA THR A 22 -20.51 -12.87 9.83
C THR A 22 -20.26 -12.46 11.29
N ASN A 23 -20.60 -11.24 11.71
CA ASN A 23 -20.48 -10.74 13.09
C ASN A 23 -19.07 -10.85 13.69
N ILE A 24 -18.04 -11.00 12.84
CA ILE A 24 -16.63 -10.95 13.23
C ILE A 24 -16.15 -9.53 12.95
N ASN A 25 -15.99 -8.74 14.00
CA ASN A 25 -15.54 -7.36 13.93
C ASN A 25 -14.01 -7.30 14.06
N TRP A 26 -13.28 -7.44 12.94
CA TRP A 26 -11.82 -7.32 12.95
C TRP A 26 -11.34 -5.90 13.31
N PHE A 27 -12.24 -4.92 13.31
CA PHE A 27 -11.91 -3.49 13.35
C PHE A 27 -12.91 -2.65 14.16
N PRO A 28 -12.98 -2.82 15.50
CA PRO A 28 -13.96 -2.15 16.34
C PRO A 28 -13.61 -0.67 16.51
N GLY A 29 -14.44 0.25 16.00
CA GLY A 29 -14.53 1.70 16.33
C GLY A 29 -13.32 2.59 16.03
N HIS A 30 -12.10 2.14 16.34
CA HIS A 30 -10.84 2.84 16.14
C HIS A 30 -10.49 2.99 14.66
N MET A 31 -10.79 1.99 13.82
CA MET A 31 -10.49 2.06 12.38
C MET A 31 -11.24 3.19 11.68
N LYS A 32 -12.52 3.40 12.00
CA LYS A 32 -13.28 4.54 11.49
C LYS A 32 -12.61 5.86 11.89
N LYS A 33 -12.13 5.95 13.14
CA LYS A 33 -11.40 7.12 13.65
C LYS A 33 -10.07 7.32 12.92
N THR A 34 -9.32 6.25 12.65
CA THR A 34 -8.05 6.28 11.93
C THR A 34 -8.24 6.68 10.48
N ILE A 35 -9.27 6.16 9.81
CA ILE A 35 -9.62 6.51 8.44
C ILE A 35 -9.95 7.99 8.32
N ILE A 36 -10.80 8.52 9.21
CA ILE A 36 -11.13 9.96 9.23
C ILE A 36 -9.86 10.80 9.40
N LYS A 37 -8.96 10.41 10.32
CA LYS A 37 -7.69 11.11 10.51
C LYS A 37 -6.80 11.07 9.26
N ILE A 38 -6.78 9.94 8.55
CA ILE A 38 -6.04 9.81 7.29
C ILE A 38 -6.64 10.75 6.23
N GLU A 39 -7.97 10.76 6.06
CA GLU A 39 -8.67 11.67 5.15
C GLU A 39 -8.39 13.15 5.45
N GLU A 40 -8.39 13.54 6.73
CA GLU A 40 -8.04 14.89 7.16
C GLU A 40 -6.58 15.24 6.85
N SER A 41 -5.66 14.30 7.11
CA SER A 41 -4.23 14.48 6.82
C SER A 41 -3.95 14.60 5.33
N LEU A 42 -4.68 13.84 4.51
CA LEU A 42 -4.54 13.87 3.05
C LEU A 42 -4.84 15.26 2.46
N LYS A 43 -5.76 16.02 3.07
CA LYS A 43 -6.07 17.39 2.61
C LYS A 43 -4.89 18.36 2.77
N MET A 44 -3.98 18.09 3.70
CA MET A 44 -2.86 18.98 4.05
C MET A 44 -1.55 18.66 3.32
N VAL A 45 -1.50 17.56 2.56
CA VAL A 45 -0.27 17.10 1.88
C VAL A 45 -0.42 17.16 0.36
N ASP A 46 0.68 17.37 -0.36
CA ASP A 46 0.68 17.44 -1.83
C ASP A 46 0.66 16.07 -2.51
N PHE A 47 1.32 15.09 -1.89
CA PHE A 47 1.45 13.72 -2.39
C PHE A 47 1.56 12.71 -1.25
N VAL A 48 1.47 11.42 -1.57
CA VAL A 48 1.51 10.33 -0.60
C VAL A 48 2.68 9.40 -0.90
N ILE A 49 3.33 8.92 0.14
CA ILE A 49 4.34 7.87 0.05
C ILE A 49 3.74 6.59 0.60
N GLU A 50 3.55 5.57 -0.25
CA GLU A 50 3.11 4.24 0.19
C GLU A 50 4.31 3.30 0.26
N VAL A 51 4.58 2.81 1.47
CA VAL A 51 5.70 1.90 1.73
C VAL A 51 5.20 0.45 1.64
N ILE A 52 5.75 -0.32 0.70
CA ILE A 52 5.34 -1.70 0.43
C ILE A 52 6.53 -2.67 0.54
N ASP A 53 6.25 -3.94 0.80
CA ASP A 53 7.26 -5.00 0.86
C ASP A 53 7.53 -5.53 -0.55
N SER A 54 8.79 -5.45 -1.01
CA SER A 54 9.18 -5.87 -2.37
C SER A 54 8.95 -7.36 -2.64
N ARG A 55 8.87 -8.21 -1.60
CA ARG A 55 8.67 -9.66 -1.75
C ARG A 55 7.25 -10.02 -2.17
N ALA A 56 6.29 -9.17 -1.83
CA ALA A 56 4.89 -9.35 -2.19
C ALA A 56 4.23 -7.98 -2.42
N PRO A 57 4.63 -7.22 -3.46
CA PRO A 57 4.30 -5.80 -3.57
C PRO A 57 2.81 -5.54 -3.53
N ILE A 58 2.04 -6.24 -4.36
CA ILE A 58 0.60 -6.02 -4.45
C ILE A 58 -0.15 -6.54 -3.23
N SER A 59 0.29 -7.66 -2.62
CA SER A 59 -0.39 -8.18 -1.42
C SER A 59 -0.07 -7.38 -0.16
N SER A 60 0.93 -6.51 -0.23
CA SER A 60 1.34 -5.63 0.86
C SER A 60 0.72 -4.24 0.74
N GLN A 61 0.02 -3.94 -0.36
CA GLN A 61 -0.74 -2.71 -0.53
C GLN A 61 -2.03 -2.72 0.28
N ASN A 62 -2.50 -1.54 0.66
CA ASN A 62 -3.80 -1.37 1.31
C ASN A 62 -4.82 -0.78 0.32
N TYR A 63 -5.70 -1.64 -0.21
CA TYR A 63 -6.74 -1.22 -1.15
C TYR A 63 -7.63 -0.10 -0.63
N TYR A 64 -7.95 -0.10 0.67
CA TYR A 64 -8.81 0.94 1.23
C TYR A 64 -8.14 2.32 1.13
N ILE A 65 -6.84 2.38 1.38
CA ILE A 65 -6.07 3.62 1.28
C ILE A 65 -6.01 4.11 -0.18
N GLU A 66 -5.87 3.20 -1.15
CA GLU A 66 -5.93 3.54 -2.57
C GLU A 66 -7.25 4.22 -2.95
N GLN A 67 -8.39 3.76 -2.40
CA GLN A 67 -9.69 4.40 -2.62
C GLN A 67 -9.79 5.79 -1.98
N VAL A 68 -9.13 5.99 -0.84
CA VAL A 68 -9.21 7.23 -0.04
C VAL A 68 -8.27 8.33 -0.55
N ILE A 69 -7.14 7.99 -1.19
CA ILE A 69 -6.11 8.95 -1.64
C ILE A 69 -6.61 9.98 -2.68
N ASN A 70 -7.83 9.84 -3.21
CA ASN A 70 -8.54 10.86 -3.99
C ASN A 70 -7.70 11.46 -5.14
N LYS A 71 -7.01 10.60 -5.89
CA LYS A 71 -6.17 10.95 -7.06
C LYS A 71 -4.93 11.80 -6.76
N LYS A 72 -4.48 11.91 -5.50
CA LYS A 72 -3.18 12.52 -5.21
C LYS A 72 -2.05 11.66 -5.78
N PRO A 73 -0.93 12.26 -6.22
CA PRO A 73 0.22 11.50 -6.69
C PRO A 73 0.74 10.56 -5.59
N ILE A 74 1.04 9.32 -5.97
CA ILE A 74 1.58 8.30 -5.06
C ILE A 74 3.00 7.94 -5.49
N LEU A 75 3.92 8.01 -4.53
CA LEU A 75 5.26 7.41 -4.62
C LEU A 75 5.25 6.08 -3.88
N TYR A 76 5.38 4.99 -4.63
CA TYR A 76 5.57 3.66 -4.07
C TYR A 76 7.02 3.42 -3.69
N VAL A 77 7.25 3.06 -2.44
CA VAL A 77 8.56 2.72 -1.91
C VAL A 77 8.60 1.21 -1.64
N LEU A 78 9.20 0.48 -2.56
CA LEU A 78 9.39 -0.97 -2.47
C LEU A 78 10.60 -1.24 -1.58
N THR A 79 10.36 -1.74 -0.37
CA THR A 79 11.38 -1.98 0.66
C THR A 79 11.90 -3.41 0.64
N LYS A 80 13.02 -3.67 1.32
CA LYS A 80 13.64 -5.01 1.41
C LYS A 80 14.16 -5.52 0.06
N LYS A 81 14.72 -4.62 -0.76
CA LYS A 81 15.33 -5.01 -2.05
C LYS A 81 16.42 -6.07 -1.91
N ASP A 82 17.09 -6.11 -0.76
CA ASP A 82 18.13 -7.09 -0.42
C ASP A 82 17.61 -8.53 -0.38
N LEU A 83 16.31 -8.72 -0.20
CA LEU A 83 15.68 -10.04 -0.08
C LEU A 83 15.00 -10.52 -1.36
N CYS A 84 15.09 -9.77 -2.46
CA CYS A 84 14.33 -10.02 -3.68
C CYS A 84 15.24 -10.18 -4.90
N ASP A 85 14.77 -10.97 -5.88
CA ASP A 85 15.40 -11.01 -7.19
C ASP A 85 15.24 -9.65 -7.89
N THR A 86 16.34 -9.06 -8.35
CA THR A 86 16.32 -7.72 -8.94
C THR A 86 15.56 -7.68 -10.26
N SER A 87 15.60 -8.75 -11.06
CA SER A 87 14.91 -8.82 -12.34
C SER A 87 13.38 -8.87 -12.16
N GLU A 88 12.90 -9.69 -11.22
CA GLU A 88 11.47 -9.76 -10.90
C GLU A 88 10.97 -8.49 -10.22
N THR A 89 11.76 -7.92 -9.30
CA THR A 89 11.36 -6.70 -8.58
C THR A 89 11.28 -5.50 -9.51
N ASN A 90 12.15 -5.41 -10.53
CA ASN A 90 12.08 -4.36 -11.54
C ASN A 90 10.80 -4.44 -12.39
N LYS A 91 10.23 -5.63 -12.61
CA LYS A 91 8.91 -5.76 -13.27
C LYS A 91 7.82 -5.08 -12.44
N TRP A 92 7.87 -5.19 -11.12
CA TRP A 92 6.93 -4.51 -10.23
C TRP A 92 7.12 -2.99 -10.23
N VAL A 93 8.35 -2.51 -10.23
CA VAL A 93 8.63 -1.07 -10.40
C VAL A 93 8.03 -0.56 -11.71
N ASN A 94 8.23 -1.29 -12.81
CA ASN A 94 7.65 -0.94 -14.11
C ASN A 94 6.13 -0.99 -14.10
N TYR A 95 5.51 -1.97 -13.44
CA TYR A 95 4.07 -2.07 -13.27
C TYR A 95 3.46 -0.83 -12.60
N PHE A 96 4.05 -0.38 -11.49
CA PHE A 96 3.57 0.83 -10.81
C PHE A 96 3.81 2.09 -11.65
N ASN A 97 4.94 2.16 -12.35
CA ASN A 97 5.25 3.27 -13.25
C ASN A 97 4.29 3.34 -14.45
N SER A 98 3.92 2.20 -15.04
CA SER A 98 2.97 2.13 -16.15
C SER A 98 1.55 2.51 -15.74
N ASN A 99 1.20 2.36 -14.46
CA ASN A 99 -0.09 2.77 -13.91
C ASN A 99 -0.16 4.27 -13.57
N GLY A 100 0.81 5.07 -14.04
CA GLY A 100 0.83 6.52 -13.84
C GLY A 100 1.37 6.98 -12.48
N ASN A 101 1.87 6.06 -11.66
CA ASN A 101 2.50 6.35 -10.37
C ASN A 101 4.03 6.35 -10.51
N LYS A 102 4.74 6.69 -9.42
CA LYS A 102 6.20 6.55 -9.38
C LYS A 102 6.56 5.46 -8.38
N ALA A 103 7.50 4.59 -8.73
CA ALA A 103 8.00 3.55 -7.83
C ALA A 103 9.53 3.58 -7.72
N ILE A 104 10.02 3.40 -6.49
CA ILE A 104 11.44 3.27 -6.19
C ILE A 104 11.70 2.01 -5.36
N LEU A 105 12.87 1.41 -5.57
CA LEU A 105 13.31 0.21 -4.88
C LEU A 105 14.42 0.55 -3.88
N VAL A 106 14.22 0.23 -2.61
CA VAL A 106 15.10 0.65 -1.51
C VAL A 106 15.45 -0.49 -0.55
N ASN A 107 16.68 -0.42 -0.04
CA ASN A 107 17.13 -1.11 1.16
C ASN A 107 17.24 -0.09 2.30
N LEU A 108 16.28 -0.11 3.21
CA LEU A 108 16.27 0.78 4.36
C LEU A 108 17.38 0.50 5.38
N LYS A 109 18.17 -0.57 5.21
CA LYS A 109 19.37 -0.80 6.05
C LYS A 109 20.59 -0.01 5.56
N THR A 110 20.52 0.61 4.38
CA THR A 110 21.65 1.26 3.74
C THR A 110 21.40 2.75 3.55
N GLN A 111 22.29 3.60 4.08
CA GLN A 111 22.16 5.07 4.01
C GLN A 111 21.97 5.59 2.57
N LYS A 112 22.61 4.94 1.58
CA LYS A 112 22.57 5.34 0.17
C LYS A 112 21.15 5.42 -0.40
N ASP A 113 20.27 4.53 0.01
CA ASP A 113 18.92 4.45 -0.56
C ASP A 113 17.95 5.45 0.09
N TYR A 114 18.28 6.01 1.26
CA TYR A 114 17.45 7.04 1.91
C TYR A 114 17.38 8.32 1.07
N ASN A 115 18.49 8.68 0.41
CA ASN A 115 18.58 9.87 -0.44
C ASN A 115 17.73 9.76 -1.73
N LEU A 116 17.13 8.60 -2.00
CA LEU A 116 16.19 8.42 -3.12
C LEU A 116 14.77 8.84 -2.74
N ILE A 117 14.48 8.91 -1.43
CA ILE A 117 13.16 9.25 -0.88
C ILE A 117 13.07 10.76 -0.56
N ILE A 118 14.18 11.37 -0.14
CA ILE A 118 14.31 12.75 0.38
C ILE A 118 15.51 13.41 -0.28
#